data_AF-A0A9D7KSW1-F1
#
_entry.id   AF-A0A9D7KSW1-F1
#
_cell.length_a   1.000
_cell.length_b   1.000
_cell.length_c   1.000
_cell.angle_alpha   90.00
_cell.angle_beta   90.00
_cell.angle_gamma   90.00
#
_symmetry.space_group_name_H-M   'P 1'
#
loop_
_entity.id
_entity.type
_entity.pdbx_description
1 polymer ?
#
loop_
_entity_poly.entity_id
_entity_poly.type
_entity_poly.pdbx_seq_one_letter_code
_entity_poly.pdbx_strand_id
1 'polypeptide(L)'
;MLGTTDSEVMFHLALTYGMEKDVIGGIKKMVEVVEQTAKENGIEDAIWMTLCISNGKSLWAFRYGSDGKSPTLYISPGIDELIKINPAIDGKFGDFAACIVSEPIGNFQDIWQTVSENSVVTVENKKISVVDFIK
;
A
#
# COMPACT_ATOMS: atom_id res chain seq x y z
N MET A 1 -8.82 -8.15 -24.27
CA MET A 1 -7.76 -7.14 -24.46
C MET A 1 -6.90 -7.25 -23.21
N LEU A 2 -5.69 -7.79 -23.31
CA LEU A 2 -4.72 -7.73 -22.22
C LEU A 2 -4.21 -6.28 -22.21
N GLY A 3 -4.17 -5.62 -21.06
CA GLY A 3 -3.62 -4.28 -20.97
C GLY A 3 -2.10 -4.33 -21.10
N THR A 4 -1.51 -3.15 -21.29
CA THR A 4 -0.08 -2.97 -21.58
C THR A 4 0.56 -2.00 -20.60
N THR A 5 -0.02 -1.84 -19.42
CA THR A 5 0.49 -0.94 -18.39
C THR A 5 1.65 -1.58 -17.65
N ASP A 6 2.57 -0.76 -17.17
CA ASP A 6 3.62 -1.17 -16.23
C ASP A 6 3.04 -1.86 -14.99
N SER A 7 1.92 -1.34 -14.47
CA SER A 7 1.22 -1.84 -13.29
C SER A 7 0.71 -3.28 -13.49
N GLU A 8 0.18 -3.60 -14.68
CA GLU A 8 -0.23 -4.98 -15.01
C GLU A 8 0.97 -5.93 -15.14
N VAL A 9 2.07 -5.47 -15.73
CA VAL A 9 3.31 -6.25 -15.81
C VAL A 9 3.88 -6.52 -14.42
N MET A 10 3.95 -5.51 -13.55
CA MET A 10 4.38 -5.65 -12.16
C MET A 10 3.46 -6.62 -11.39
N PHE A 11 2.14 -6.51 -11.56
CA PHE A 11 1.19 -7.42 -10.92
C PHE A 11 1.40 -8.88 -11.35
N HIS A 12 1.56 -9.15 -12.66
CA HIS A 12 1.84 -10.49 -13.16
C HIS A 12 3.21 -11.02 -12.72
N LEU A 13 4.21 -10.15 -12.61
CA LEU A 13 5.52 -10.52 -12.11
C LEU A 13 5.45 -10.93 -10.62
N ALA A 14 4.71 -10.18 -9.80
CA ALA A 14 4.48 -10.53 -8.41
C ALA A 14 3.72 -11.86 -8.26
N LEU A 15 2.69 -12.11 -9.09
CA LEU A 15 2.00 -13.41 -9.14
C LEU A 15 2.96 -14.55 -9.50
N THR A 16 3.83 -14.34 -10.50
CA THR A 16 4.86 -15.30 -10.91
C THR A 16 5.79 -15.66 -9.74
N TYR A 17 6.08 -14.70 -8.86
CA TYR A 17 6.89 -14.91 -7.66
C TYR A 17 6.09 -15.33 -6.41
N GLY A 18 4.85 -15.76 -6.58
CA GLY A 18 4.08 -16.41 -5.51
C GLY A 18 3.28 -15.47 -4.61
N MET A 19 2.96 -14.26 -5.07
CA MET A 19 2.12 -13.28 -4.35
C MET A 19 0.81 -13.88 -3.82
N GLU A 20 0.23 -14.90 -4.49
CA GLU A 20 -0.99 -15.57 -4.03
C GLU A 20 -0.84 -16.27 -2.66
N LYS A 21 0.37 -16.69 -2.31
CA LYS A 21 0.69 -17.38 -1.05
C LYS A 21 1.35 -16.45 -0.03
N ASP A 22 2.18 -15.54 -0.52
CA ASP A 22 2.89 -14.54 0.27
C ASP A 22 2.89 -13.21 -0.48
N VAL A 23 1.93 -12.34 -0.14
CA VAL A 23 1.72 -11.07 -0.83
C VAL A 23 2.96 -10.17 -0.74
N ILE A 24 3.54 -10.07 0.46
CA ILE A 24 4.71 -9.22 0.70
C ILE A 24 5.92 -9.80 -0.02
N GLY A 25 6.15 -11.11 0.08
CA GLY A 25 7.25 -11.80 -0.60
C GLY A 25 7.17 -11.67 -2.13
N GLY A 26 5.99 -11.85 -2.72
CA GLY A 26 5.78 -11.72 -4.16
C GLY A 26 6.02 -10.30 -4.68
N ILE A 27 5.50 -9.28 -3.98
CA ILE A 27 5.74 -7.87 -4.34
C ILE A 27 7.20 -7.49 -4.15
N LYS A 28 7.86 -7.97 -3.08
CA LYS A 28 9.30 -7.77 -2.87
C LYS A 28 10.13 -8.36 -4.00
N LYS A 29 9.83 -9.59 -4.43
CA LYS A 29 10.53 -10.23 -5.55
C LYS A 29 10.32 -9.52 -6.88
N MET A 30 9.11 -9.01 -7.12
CA MET A 30 8.81 -8.15 -8.27
C MET A 30 9.70 -6.90 -8.26
N VAL A 31 9.78 -6.19 -7.14
CA VAL A 31 10.63 -5.00 -6.98
C VAL A 31 12.10 -5.34 -7.24
N GLU A 32 12.63 -6.38 -6.59
CA GLU A 32 14.02 -6.82 -6.76
C GLU A 32 14.38 -7.06 -8.23
N VAL A 33 13.46 -7.64 -9.00
CA VAL A 33 13.68 -7.95 -10.42
C VAL A 33 13.63 -6.69 -11.29
N VAL A 34 12.69 -5.78 -11.04
CA VAL A 34 12.61 -4.51 -11.77
C VAL A 34 13.85 -3.65 -11.52
N GLU A 35 14.26 -3.51 -10.26
CA GLU A 35 15.47 -2.79 -9.85
C GLU A 35 16.74 -3.38 -10.49
N GLN A 36 16.89 -4.71 -10.43
CA GLN A 36 18.05 -5.38 -11.01
C GLN A 36 18.08 -5.23 -12.54
N THR A 37 16.93 -5.35 -13.20
CA THR A 37 16.82 -5.17 -14.66
C THR A 37 17.15 -3.74 -15.06
N ALA A 38 16.65 -2.74 -14.32
CA ALA A 38 16.95 -1.34 -14.56
C ALA A 38 18.45 -1.05 -14.41
N LYS A 39 19.07 -1.57 -13.35
CA LYS A 39 20.51 -1.47 -13.11
C LYS A 39 21.34 -2.06 -14.25
N GLU A 40 20.97 -3.23 -14.77
CA GLU A 40 21.65 -3.87 -15.92
C GLU A 40 21.57 -3.03 -17.21
N ASN A 41 20.55 -2.18 -17.32
CA ASN A 41 20.34 -1.28 -18.44
C ASN A 41 20.79 0.16 -18.17
N GLY A 42 21.41 0.43 -17.01
CA GLY A 42 21.85 1.78 -16.62
C GLY A 42 20.71 2.77 -16.39
N ILE A 43 19.53 2.27 -16.00
CA ILE A 43 18.36 3.08 -15.63
C ILE A 43 18.37 3.29 -14.13
N GLU A 44 18.33 4.55 -13.71
CA GLU A 44 18.16 4.97 -12.31
C GLU A 44 16.67 5.19 -12.00
N ASP A 45 16.32 5.18 -10.71
CA ASP A 45 14.99 5.52 -10.20
C ASP A 45 13.81 4.76 -10.84
N ALA A 46 13.98 3.44 -11.02
CA ALA A 46 13.11 2.62 -11.85
C ALA A 46 11.70 2.39 -11.28
N ILE A 47 11.54 2.53 -9.96
CA ILE A 47 10.28 2.29 -9.27
C ILE A 47 9.86 3.55 -8.53
N TRP A 48 8.63 3.94 -8.77
CA TRP A 48 7.93 4.99 -8.04
C TRP A 48 6.49 4.53 -7.83
N MET A 49 6.17 3.96 -6.65
CA MET A 49 4.90 3.24 -6.48
C MET A 49 4.23 3.39 -5.12
N THR A 50 2.91 3.44 -5.18
CA THR A 50 2.00 3.04 -4.10
C THR A 50 1.05 1.99 -4.62
N LEU A 51 1.00 0.82 -3.98
CA LEU A 51 0.15 -0.30 -4.40
C LEU A 51 -0.85 -0.63 -3.30
N CYS A 52 -2.00 -1.17 -3.68
CA CYS A 52 -2.97 -1.73 -2.75
C CYS A 52 -3.48 -3.08 -3.30
N ILE A 53 -3.24 -4.16 -2.56
CA ILE A 53 -3.55 -5.54 -2.94
C ILE A 53 -4.51 -6.13 -1.92
N SER A 54 -5.51 -6.89 -2.38
CA SER A 54 -6.43 -7.61 -1.51
C SER A 54 -6.69 -9.02 -2.02
N ASN A 55 -6.94 -9.94 -1.07
CA ASN A 55 -7.48 -11.27 -1.34
C ASN A 55 -8.98 -11.38 -0.96
N GLY A 56 -9.64 -10.25 -0.71
CA GLY A 56 -11.04 -10.18 -0.26
C GLY A 56 -11.23 -10.35 1.26
N LYS A 57 -10.18 -10.65 2.03
CA LYS A 57 -10.23 -10.75 3.51
C LYS A 57 -9.25 -9.81 4.20
N SER A 58 -8.08 -9.63 3.60
CA SER A 58 -7.01 -8.77 4.10
C SER A 58 -6.60 -7.78 3.01
N LEU A 59 -5.95 -6.68 3.43
CA LEU A 59 -5.46 -5.62 2.55
C LEU A 59 -3.98 -5.40 2.83
N TRP A 60 -3.19 -5.25 1.78
CA TRP A 60 -1.79 -4.86 1.86
C TRP A 60 -1.59 -3.61 1.03
N ALA A 61 -0.99 -2.58 1.61
CA ALA A 61 -0.61 -1.38 0.88
C ALA A 61 0.89 -1.15 0.97
N PHE A 62 1.52 -0.82 -0.15
CA PHE A 62 2.96 -0.66 -0.25
C PHE A 62 3.26 0.78 -0.61
N ARG A 63 4.29 1.35 0.01
CA ARG A 63 4.84 2.67 -0.32
C ARG A 63 6.34 2.52 -0.55
N TYR A 64 6.79 2.67 -1.79
CA TYR A 64 8.19 2.45 -2.17
C TYR A 64 8.58 3.24 -3.42
N GLY A 65 9.77 3.83 -3.38
CA GLY A 65 10.41 4.45 -4.52
C GLY A 65 11.92 4.20 -4.47
N SER A 66 12.54 3.92 -5.61
CA SER A 66 13.97 3.62 -5.71
C SER A 66 14.86 4.72 -5.12
N ASP A 67 14.46 5.98 -5.29
CA ASP A 67 15.15 7.18 -4.80
C ASP A 67 14.75 7.59 -3.38
N GLY A 68 13.88 6.81 -2.73
CA GLY A 68 13.29 7.14 -1.44
C GLY A 68 12.24 8.27 -1.47
N LYS A 69 11.74 8.66 -2.65
CA LYS A 69 10.69 9.68 -2.82
C LYS A 69 9.43 9.09 -3.47
N SER A 70 8.90 8.03 -2.87
CA SER A 70 7.66 7.39 -3.33
C SER A 70 6.44 8.32 -3.27
N PRO A 71 5.37 8.03 -4.05
CA PRO A 71 4.10 8.72 -3.88
C PRO A 71 3.58 8.56 -2.44
N THR A 72 2.78 9.52 -1.99
CA THR A 72 2.27 9.53 -0.63
C THR A 72 1.21 8.45 -0.40
N LEU A 73 1.12 7.98 0.84
CA LEU A 73 0.10 7.03 1.28
C LEU A 73 -0.32 7.38 2.70
N TYR A 74 -1.61 7.29 2.99
CA TYR A 74 -2.20 7.66 4.27
C TYR A 74 -3.18 6.61 4.76
N ILE A 75 -3.30 6.48 6.08
CA ILE A 75 -4.25 5.60 6.76
C ILE A 75 -5.22 6.46 7.58
N SER A 76 -6.50 6.11 7.58
CA SER A 76 -7.49 6.76 8.43
C SER A 76 -7.22 6.50 9.91
N PRO A 77 -7.60 7.42 10.82
CA PRO A 77 -7.70 7.13 12.25
C PRO A 77 -8.58 5.91 12.56
N GLY A 78 -8.44 5.39 13.77
CA GLY A 78 -9.34 4.36 14.28
C GLY A 78 -10.78 4.87 14.40
N ILE A 79 -11.75 3.95 14.31
CA ILE A 79 -13.17 4.30 14.30
C ILE A 79 -13.61 5.12 15.53
N ASP A 80 -13.05 4.83 16.71
CA ASP A 80 -13.33 5.56 17.95
C ASP A 80 -12.88 7.03 17.89
N GLU A 81 -11.77 7.31 17.22
CA GLU A 81 -11.28 8.68 17.03
C GLU A 81 -12.13 9.43 15.99
N LEU A 82 -12.51 8.74 14.91
CA LEU A 82 -13.39 9.30 13.89
C LEU A 82 -14.77 9.67 14.46
N ILE A 83 -15.35 8.84 15.35
CA ILE A 83 -16.64 9.13 16.00
C ILE A 83 -16.56 10.39 16.87
N LYS A 84 -15.44 10.60 17.59
CA LYS A 84 -15.24 11.82 18.40
C LYS A 84 -15.25 13.09 17.55
N ILE A 85 -14.72 13.01 16.33
CA ILE A 85 -14.58 14.14 15.40
C ILE A 85 -15.87 14.35 14.62
N ASN A 86 -16.54 13.28 14.21
CA ASN A 86 -17.78 13.31 13.47
C ASN A 86 -18.81 12.34 14.06
N PRO A 87 -19.56 12.74 15.11
CA PRO A 87 -20.54 11.88 15.77
C PRO A 87 -21.63 11.32 14.84
N ALA A 88 -21.85 11.94 13.67
CA ALA A 88 -22.83 11.47 12.69
C ALA A 88 -22.45 10.14 12.01
N ILE A 89 -21.24 9.61 12.24
CA ILE A 89 -20.83 8.29 11.76
C ILE A 89 -21.05 7.18 12.80
N ASP A 90 -21.46 7.53 14.02
CA ASP A 90 -21.74 6.55 15.06
C ASP A 90 -22.82 5.55 14.58
N GLY A 91 -22.56 4.26 14.84
CA GLY A 91 -23.39 3.15 14.38
C GLY A 91 -23.43 2.90 12.86
N LYS A 92 -22.70 3.66 12.02
CA LYS A 92 -22.65 3.44 10.55
C LYS A 92 -21.64 2.40 10.11
N PHE A 93 -20.62 2.17 10.93
CA PHE A 93 -19.60 1.15 10.71
C PHE A 93 -19.67 0.10 11.82
N GLY A 94 -19.01 -1.04 11.59
CA GLY A 94 -18.78 -2.00 12.66
C GLY A 94 -17.78 -1.48 13.70
N ASP A 95 -17.36 -2.35 14.59
CA ASP A 95 -16.28 -2.12 15.57
C ASP A 95 -14.90 -1.86 14.93
N PHE A 96 -14.78 -2.01 13.61
CA PHE A 96 -13.57 -1.73 12.86
C PHE A 96 -13.89 -1.22 11.45
N ALA A 97 -13.18 -0.17 11.05
CA ALA A 97 -13.10 0.31 9.69
C ALA A 97 -11.70 0.89 9.45
N ALA A 98 -11.17 0.71 8.25
CA ALA A 98 -9.89 1.27 7.84
C ALA A 98 -10.02 1.78 6.40
N CYS A 99 -9.42 2.94 6.13
CA CYS A 99 -9.29 3.49 4.80
C CYS A 99 -7.81 3.78 4.51
N ILE A 100 -7.35 3.44 3.32
CA ILE A 100 -6.01 3.73 2.83
C ILE A 100 -6.15 4.52 1.53
N VAL A 101 -5.49 5.67 1.45
CA VAL A 101 -5.63 6.63 0.34
C VAL A 101 -4.28 7.24 -0.03
N SER A 102 -4.15 7.73 -1.26
CA SER A 102 -2.95 8.45 -1.71
C SER A 102 -2.85 9.85 -1.10
N GLU A 103 -3.98 10.49 -0.82
CA GLU A 103 -4.09 11.84 -0.26
C GLU A 103 -5.23 11.91 0.77
N PRO A 104 -5.10 12.67 1.87
CA PRO A 104 -6.16 12.84 2.86
C PRO A 104 -7.46 13.35 2.24
N ILE A 105 -8.56 12.65 2.48
CA ILE A 105 -9.88 13.03 1.96
C ILE A 105 -10.81 13.55 3.06
N GLY A 106 -11.75 14.42 2.67
CA GLY A 106 -12.75 15.01 3.55
C GLY A 106 -12.26 16.27 4.28
N ASN A 107 -13.08 16.76 5.21
CA ASN A 107 -12.87 18.05 5.89
C ASN A 107 -11.84 17.99 7.04
N PHE A 108 -11.40 16.79 7.41
CA PHE A 108 -10.45 16.56 8.50
C PHE A 108 -9.20 15.91 7.90
N GLN A 109 -8.41 16.67 7.15
CA GLN A 109 -7.21 16.13 6.49
C GLN A 109 -6.06 15.90 7.49
N ASP A 110 -5.95 16.75 8.51
CA ASP A 110 -4.85 16.74 9.48
C ASP A 110 -4.80 15.51 10.40
N ILE A 111 -5.88 14.71 10.43
CA ILE A 111 -5.96 13.51 11.28
C ILE A 111 -5.49 12.25 10.55
N TRP A 112 -5.29 12.30 9.23
CA TRP A 112 -4.80 11.16 8.47
C TRP A 112 -3.35 10.86 8.82
N GLN A 113 -3.05 9.59 9.02
CA GLN A 113 -1.72 9.14 9.41
C GLN A 113 -0.89 8.86 8.16
N THR A 114 0.21 9.59 7.97
CA THR A 114 1.13 9.34 6.85
C THR A 114 1.82 7.99 7.04
N VAL A 115 1.91 7.21 5.97
CA VAL A 115 2.70 5.99 5.92
C VAL A 115 4.15 6.36 5.61
N SER A 116 5.09 5.83 6.39
CA SER A 116 6.53 6.04 6.18
C SER A 116 7.00 5.54 4.81
N GLU A 117 8.11 6.10 4.33
CA GLU A 117 8.77 5.62 3.11
C GLU A 117 9.16 4.15 3.26
N ASN A 118 9.23 3.41 2.15
CA ASN A 118 9.68 2.01 2.13
C ASN A 118 8.97 1.14 3.18
N SER A 119 7.65 1.21 3.20
CA SER A 119 6.82 0.53 4.21
C SER A 119 5.69 -0.26 3.56
N VAL A 120 5.26 -1.30 4.27
CA VAL A 120 4.05 -2.06 3.97
C VAL A 120 3.06 -1.96 5.12
N VAL A 121 1.82 -1.60 4.78
CA VAL A 121 0.66 -1.60 5.64
C VAL A 121 -0.06 -2.93 5.46
N THR A 122 -0.39 -3.62 6.54
CA THR A 122 -1.25 -4.81 6.50
C THR A 122 -2.51 -4.56 7.33
N VAL A 123 -3.67 -4.75 6.72
CA VAL A 123 -4.97 -4.75 7.38
C VAL A 123 -5.49 -6.18 7.41
N GLU A 124 -5.54 -6.76 8.60
CA GLU A 124 -6.01 -8.12 8.80
C GLU A 124 -6.55 -8.28 10.23
N ASN A 125 -7.58 -9.12 10.41
CA ASN A 125 -8.14 -9.42 11.74
C ASN A 125 -8.50 -8.17 12.57
N LYS A 126 -9.07 -7.15 11.91
CA LYS A 126 -9.43 -5.85 12.51
C LYS A 126 -8.24 -5.11 13.13
N LYS A 127 -7.05 -5.30 12.59
CA LYS A 127 -5.82 -4.64 13.01
C LYS A 127 -5.10 -4.08 11.80
N ILE A 128 -4.39 -2.98 12.03
CA ILE A 128 -3.49 -2.36 11.07
C ILE A 128 -2.08 -2.48 11.63
N SER A 129 -1.14 -2.99 10.83
CA SER A 129 0.29 -2.95 11.13
C SER A 129 1.04 -2.23 10.01
N VAL A 130 2.10 -1.54 10.36
CA VAL A 130 3.02 -0.90 9.42
C VAL A 130 4.42 -1.38 9.76
N VAL A 131 5.12 -1.94 8.77
CA VAL A 131 6.50 -2.43 8.92
C VAL A 131 7.33 -2.03 7.71
N ASP A 132 8.65 -1.99 7.87
CA ASP A 132 9.58 -1.76 6.76
C ASP A 132 9.39 -2.81 5.67
N PHE A 133 9.42 -2.39 4.41
CA PHE A 133 9.15 -3.25 3.27
C PHE A 133 10.44 -3.93 2.75
N ILE A 134 11.43 -3.15 2.34
CA ILE A 134 12.72 -3.64 1.86
C ILE A 134 13.84 -3.08 2.76
N LYS A 135 14.94 -3.81 2.91
CA LYS A 135 16.12 -3.34 3.67
C LYS A 135 17.13 -2.71 2.75
#